data_AF-A0A1Y3EGF8-F1
#
_entry.id   AF-A0A1Y3EGF8-F1
#
_cell.length_a   1.000
_cell.length_b   1.000
_cell.length_c   1.000
_cell.angle_alpha   90.00
_cell.angle_beta   90.00
_cell.angle_gamma   90.00
#
_symmetry.space_group_name_H-M   'P 1'
#
loop_
_entity.id
_entity.type
_entity.pdbx_description
1 polymer ?
#
loop_
_entity_poly.entity_id
_entity_poly.type
_entity_poly.pdbx_seq_one_letter_code
_entity_poly.pdbx_strand_id
1 'polypeptide(L)'
;MFNVRAKYNRLDRVLARQNKALLPLSGFSTANDESARLKTRYCSHCRAQVPKLCYHCPLCNYCVFKKDHHCFFLGGCVGFGNQRYFVVFLFWSIVGSVLAVYFTFRFLTETFHPFFPFGWIDYLLPVVIVKTVAYGQYSAFDMTCLICFYVAISSLCASVSFFIAQWLFVLTGRSMLGYFQMTDVFFGKEHPTIRQRIEVVFGPYWLLNFIIPMPYFNQPDKTYNQVVYNFFIKNI
;
A
#
# COMPACT_ATOMS: atom_id res chain seq x y z
N MET A 1 8.68 -2.86 19.44
CA MET A 1 9.92 -3.02 18.66
C MET A 1 9.58 -3.20 17.17
N PHE A 2 9.06 -2.17 16.51
CA PHE A 2 8.84 -2.13 15.04
C PHE A 2 9.10 -0.69 14.54
N ASN A 3 10.32 -0.20 14.74
CA ASN A 3 10.73 1.13 14.26
C ASN A 3 11.53 1.02 12.95
N VAL A 4 11.17 0.06 12.09
CA VAL A 4 11.60 0.04 10.69
C VAL A 4 10.72 1.05 9.95
N ARG A 5 10.87 2.34 10.28
CA ARG A 5 10.21 3.43 9.57
C ARG A 5 10.59 3.29 8.10
N ALA A 6 9.59 3.11 7.24
CA ALA A 6 9.80 3.07 5.79
C ALA A 6 10.58 4.33 5.37
N LYS A 7 11.88 4.17 5.09
CA LYS A 7 12.77 5.26 4.66
C LYS A 7 12.26 5.92 3.37
N TYR A 8 11.39 5.23 2.64
CA TYR A 8 11.05 5.40 1.23
C TYR A 8 9.96 6.44 0.93
N ASN A 9 9.44 7.18 1.91
CA ASN A 9 8.34 8.15 1.70
C ASN A 9 8.56 9.49 2.42
N ARG A 10 9.77 9.70 2.97
CA ARG A 10 10.12 10.84 3.81
C ARG A 10 10.71 11.96 2.98
N LEU A 11 9.89 12.97 2.71
CA LEU A 11 10.30 14.15 1.96
C LEU A 11 11.52 14.84 2.60
N ASP A 12 11.54 14.95 3.92
CA ASP A 12 12.65 15.51 4.72
C ASP A 12 14.00 14.84 4.41
N ARG A 13 14.02 13.51 4.20
CA ARG A 13 15.26 12.79 3.89
C ARG A 13 15.67 12.87 2.42
N VAL A 14 14.70 12.95 1.52
CA VAL A 14 14.97 13.12 0.09
C VAL A 14 15.57 14.49 -0.18
N LEU A 15 15.01 15.52 0.47
CA LEU A 15 15.55 16.87 0.45
C LEU A 15 16.90 16.97 1.17
N ALA A 16 17.13 16.19 2.24
CA ALA A 16 18.43 16.18 2.94
C ALA A 16 19.56 15.47 2.18
N ARG A 17 19.25 14.53 1.26
CA ARG A 17 20.26 13.80 0.46
C ARG A 17 20.77 14.62 -0.73
N GLN A 18 19.95 15.51 -1.29
CA GLN A 18 20.39 16.46 -2.29
C GLN A 18 20.78 17.74 -1.55
N ASN A 19 22.08 17.85 -1.21
CA ASN A 19 22.76 19.00 -0.59
C ASN A 19 21.88 20.08 0.07
N LYS A 20 22.19 20.40 1.33
CA LYS A 20 21.76 21.60 2.10
C LYS A 20 21.80 22.96 1.35
N ALA A 21 22.25 23.01 0.10
CA ALA A 21 22.49 24.20 -0.70
C ALA A 21 21.26 24.78 -1.45
N LEU A 22 20.07 24.15 -1.47
CA LEU A 22 18.96 24.66 -2.31
C LEU A 22 17.60 24.83 -1.62
N LEU A 23 17.49 24.69 -0.31
CA LEU A 23 16.24 24.99 0.38
C LEU A 23 16.44 25.99 1.52
N PRO A 24 16.38 27.29 1.22
CA PRO A 24 15.84 28.23 2.17
C PRO A 24 14.31 28.02 2.17
N LEU A 25 13.82 26.92 2.73
CA LEU A 25 12.37 26.73 2.95
C LEU A 25 11.80 27.73 3.99
N SER A 26 12.69 28.48 4.64
CA SER A 26 12.37 29.65 5.47
C SER A 26 12.59 30.99 4.75
N GLY A 27 13.02 31.01 3.48
CA GLY A 27 13.41 32.23 2.76
C GLY A 27 12.82 32.41 1.35
N PHE A 28 12.03 31.47 0.84
CA PHE A 28 11.40 31.57 -0.50
C PHE A 28 10.13 32.47 -0.50
N SER A 29 10.26 33.65 0.10
CA SER A 29 9.31 34.75 0.00
C SER A 29 9.92 35.87 -0.85
N THR A 30 10.22 35.57 -2.11
CA THR A 30 10.28 36.60 -3.15
C THR A 30 9.08 36.40 -4.05
N ALA A 31 8.20 37.40 -4.03
CA ALA A 31 6.77 37.30 -4.32
C ALA A 31 6.39 37.09 -5.81
N ASN A 32 7.30 36.67 -6.69
CA ASN A 32 7.10 36.76 -8.14
C ASN A 32 7.13 35.46 -8.95
N ASP A 33 7.12 34.27 -8.34
CA ASP A 33 6.94 33.02 -9.10
C ASP A 33 5.60 32.34 -8.80
N GLU A 34 4.58 32.77 -9.53
CA GLU A 34 3.21 32.22 -9.47
C GLU A 34 3.21 30.70 -9.79
N SER A 35 4.14 30.24 -10.63
CA SER A 35 4.34 28.83 -10.99
C SER A 35 4.82 27.99 -9.81
N ALA A 36 5.69 28.53 -8.95
CA ALA A 36 6.18 27.86 -7.75
C ALA A 36 5.09 27.75 -6.66
N ARG A 37 4.24 28.78 -6.51
CA ARG A 37 3.07 28.74 -5.61
C ARG A 37 2.03 27.70 -6.03
N LEU A 38 1.85 27.48 -7.33
CA LEU A 38 0.94 26.44 -7.84
C LEU A 38 1.42 25.00 -7.59
N LYS A 39 2.73 24.78 -7.38
CA LYS A 39 3.37 23.46 -7.22
C LYS A 39 3.64 23.06 -5.76
N THR A 40 3.52 24.00 -4.83
CA THR A 40 3.78 23.81 -3.40
C THR A 40 2.55 24.08 -2.55
N ARG A 41 2.54 23.59 -1.32
CA ARG A 41 1.54 23.87 -0.29
C ARG A 41 2.22 23.98 1.07
N TYR A 42 1.73 24.84 1.94
CA TYR A 42 2.24 24.90 3.30
C TYR A 42 1.63 23.77 4.16
N CYS A 43 2.48 23.03 4.88
CA CYS A 43 2.04 22.08 5.90
C CYS A 43 2.18 22.73 7.28
N SER A 44 1.07 22.99 7.96
CA SER A 44 1.06 23.57 9.31
C SER A 44 1.74 22.69 10.36
N HIS A 45 1.56 21.37 10.28
CA HIS A 45 2.18 20.42 11.20
C HIS A 45 3.70 20.35 11.07
N CYS A 46 4.21 20.34 9.84
CA CYS A 46 5.66 20.31 9.58
C CYS A 46 6.30 21.71 9.54
N ARG A 47 5.47 22.78 9.54
CA ARG A 47 5.88 24.19 9.39
C ARG A 47 6.79 24.43 8.19
N ALA A 48 6.50 23.78 7.07
CA ALA A 48 7.32 23.81 5.87
C ALA A 48 6.46 23.85 4.60
N GLN A 49 6.98 24.50 3.55
CA GLN A 49 6.45 24.34 2.20
C GLN A 49 6.77 22.92 1.71
N VAL A 50 5.74 22.19 1.33
CA VAL A 50 5.83 20.82 0.81
C VAL A 50 5.22 20.76 -0.59
N PRO A 51 5.55 19.75 -1.40
CA PRO A 51 4.89 19.50 -2.66
C PRO A 51 3.36 19.50 -2.52
N LYS A 52 2.62 20.01 -3.51
CA LYS A 52 1.15 19.96 -3.51
C LYS A 52 0.60 18.54 -3.31
N LEU A 53 1.33 17.54 -3.82
CA LEU A 53 1.02 16.12 -3.71
C LEU A 53 1.43 15.47 -2.38
N CYS A 54 2.08 16.22 -1.49
CA CYS A 54 2.43 15.75 -0.15
C CYS A 54 1.28 15.96 0.83
N TYR A 55 1.04 14.96 1.66
CA TYR A 55 0.08 15.03 2.75
C TYR A 55 0.72 14.57 4.06
N HIS A 56 0.46 15.33 5.13
CA HIS A 56 0.89 14.96 6.47
C HIS A 56 0.16 13.69 6.93
N CYS A 57 0.89 12.79 7.56
CA CYS A 57 0.30 11.68 8.30
C CYS A 57 0.52 11.93 9.80
N PRO A 58 -0.54 12.17 10.58
CA PRO A 58 -0.42 12.40 12.03
C PRO A 58 0.22 11.21 12.75
N LEU A 59 -0.09 9.98 12.33
CA LEU A 59 0.45 8.75 12.93
C LEU A 59 1.96 8.58 12.66
N CYS A 60 2.41 8.94 11.47
CA CYS A 60 3.82 8.86 11.09
C CYS A 60 4.62 10.13 11.48
N ASN A 61 3.93 11.25 11.71
CA ASN A 61 4.48 12.57 11.99
C ASN A 61 5.45 13.09 10.91
N TYR A 62 5.11 12.89 9.63
CA TYR A 62 5.81 13.49 8.48
C TYR A 62 4.91 13.57 7.24
N CYS A 63 5.31 14.40 6.28
CA CYS A 63 4.65 14.50 4.98
C CYS A 63 5.09 13.39 4.03
N VAL A 64 4.12 12.70 3.44
CA VAL A 64 4.29 11.62 2.47
C VAL A 64 3.89 12.11 1.09
N PHE A 65 4.77 11.97 0.10
CA PHE A 65 4.48 12.34 -1.28
C PHE A 65 3.61 11.28 -1.96
N LYS A 66 2.56 11.74 -2.67
CA LYS A 66 1.49 10.89 -3.21
C LYS A 66 1.01 9.89 -2.14
N LYS A 67 0.73 10.41 -0.94
CA LYS A 67 0.21 9.60 0.18
C LYS A 67 -1.08 8.94 -0.27
N ASP A 68 -1.14 7.62 -0.17
CA ASP A 68 -2.37 6.87 -0.36
C ASP A 68 -3.08 6.72 0.98
N HIS A 69 -2.50 5.93 1.89
CA HIS A 69 -3.06 5.71 3.23
C HIS A 69 -1.98 5.39 4.26
N HIS A 70 -2.34 5.43 5.55
CA HIS A 70 -1.53 4.82 6.60
C HIS A 70 -2.00 3.38 6.78
N CYS A 71 -1.13 2.42 6.50
CA CYS A 71 -1.46 1.01 6.62
C CYS A 71 -1.04 0.49 7.98
N PHE A 72 -2.01 0.09 8.80
CA PHE A 72 -1.72 -0.50 10.12
C PHE A 72 -1.00 -1.84 10.01
N PHE A 73 -1.32 -2.64 8.97
CA PHE A 73 -0.67 -3.93 8.72
C PHE A 73 0.82 -3.79 8.38
N LEU A 74 1.21 -2.71 7.69
CA LEU A 74 2.61 -2.43 7.37
C LEU A 74 3.30 -1.53 8.41
N GLY A 75 2.57 -1.07 9.44
CA GLY A 75 3.09 -0.14 10.44
C GLY A 75 3.57 1.19 9.86
N GLY A 76 3.00 1.65 8.73
CA GLY A 76 3.49 2.85 8.05
C GLY A 76 2.67 3.31 6.86
N CYS A 77 3.03 4.48 6.32
CA CYS A 77 2.36 5.02 5.14
C CYS A 77 2.74 4.33 3.85
N VAL A 78 1.71 4.06 3.04
CA VAL A 78 1.81 3.73 1.63
C VAL A 78 1.71 5.03 0.81
N GLY A 79 2.63 5.22 -0.11
CA GLY A 79 2.72 6.39 -0.99
C GLY A 79 3.58 6.09 -2.20
N PHE A 80 4.04 7.11 -2.94
CA PHE A 80 4.76 6.90 -4.20
C PHE A 80 5.91 5.90 -4.09
N GLY A 81 6.76 6.04 -3.08
CA GLY A 81 8.01 5.28 -2.98
C GLY A 81 7.84 3.81 -2.60
N ASN A 82 6.65 3.40 -2.15
CA ASN A 82 6.39 2.02 -1.75
C ASN A 82 5.05 1.43 -2.23
N GLN A 83 4.27 2.16 -3.04
CA GLN A 83 3.01 1.68 -3.59
C GLN A 83 3.18 0.34 -4.32
N ARG A 84 4.27 0.18 -5.09
CA ARG A 84 4.57 -1.09 -5.78
C ARG A 84 4.66 -2.28 -4.82
N TYR A 85 5.31 -2.09 -3.68
CA TYR A 85 5.53 -3.18 -2.71
C TYR A 85 4.22 -3.56 -2.04
N PHE A 86 3.34 -2.59 -1.82
CA PHE A 86 2.00 -2.87 -1.30
C PHE A 86 1.17 -3.70 -2.28
N VAL A 87 1.19 -3.38 -3.59
CA VAL A 87 0.46 -4.17 -4.59
C VAL A 87 1.03 -5.59 -4.71
N VAL A 88 2.36 -5.74 -4.68
CA VAL A 88 3.01 -7.06 -4.67
C VAL A 88 2.69 -7.85 -3.40
N PHE A 89 2.70 -7.19 -2.23
CA PHE A 89 2.28 -7.79 -0.97
C PHE A 89 0.84 -8.33 -1.04
N LEU A 90 -0.09 -7.56 -1.61
CA LEU A 90 -1.48 -8.00 -1.79
C LEU A 90 -1.57 -9.23 -2.70
N PHE A 91 -0.83 -9.27 -3.81
CA PHE A 91 -0.78 -10.43 -4.70
C PHE A 91 -0.33 -11.70 -3.96
N TRP A 92 0.79 -11.64 -3.25
CA TRP A 92 1.29 -12.80 -2.50
C TRP A 92 0.39 -13.16 -1.30
N SER A 93 -0.29 -12.18 -0.71
CA SER A 93 -1.30 -12.41 0.33
C SER A 93 -2.51 -13.18 -0.22
N ILE A 94 -2.95 -12.88 -1.45
CA ILE A 94 -3.99 -13.65 -2.14
C ILE A 94 -3.53 -15.09 -2.35
N VAL A 95 -2.34 -15.30 -2.93
CA VAL A 95 -1.80 -16.65 -3.19
C VAL A 95 -1.70 -17.45 -1.89
N GLY A 96 -1.11 -16.87 -0.84
CA GLY A 96 -0.99 -17.53 0.46
C GLY A 96 -2.36 -17.83 1.10
N SER A 97 -3.31 -16.91 1.00
CA SER A 97 -4.66 -17.12 1.55
C SER A 97 -5.44 -18.19 0.78
N VAL A 98 -5.30 -18.27 -0.55
CA VAL A 98 -5.91 -19.35 -1.37
C VAL A 98 -5.35 -20.71 -0.94
N LEU A 99 -4.03 -20.83 -0.78
CA LEU A 99 -3.41 -22.07 -0.31
C LEU A 99 -3.87 -22.44 1.10
N ALA A 100 -3.92 -21.47 2.02
CA ALA A 100 -4.40 -21.68 3.38
C ALA A 100 -5.87 -22.14 3.40
N VAL A 101 -6.75 -21.49 2.64
CA VAL A 101 -8.15 -21.90 2.48
C VAL A 101 -8.22 -23.32 1.92
N TYR A 102 -7.46 -23.65 0.87
CA TYR A 102 -7.47 -24.98 0.27
C TYR A 102 -7.08 -26.08 1.27
N PHE A 103 -5.93 -25.94 1.95
CA PHE A 103 -5.44 -26.96 2.87
C PHE A 103 -6.32 -27.09 4.11
N THR A 104 -6.76 -25.98 4.70
CA THR A 104 -7.66 -26.01 5.86
C THR A 104 -9.04 -26.55 5.50
N PHE A 105 -9.59 -26.18 4.33
CA PHE A 105 -10.85 -26.75 3.86
C PHE A 105 -10.75 -28.27 3.68
N ARG A 106 -9.70 -28.75 3.00
CA ARG A 106 -9.48 -30.20 2.81
C ARG A 106 -9.40 -30.94 4.14
N PHE A 107 -8.66 -30.41 5.11
CA PHE A 107 -8.61 -30.99 6.45
C PHE A 107 -10.00 -31.04 7.11
N LEU A 108 -10.70 -29.90 7.17
CA LEU A 108 -12.00 -29.80 7.84
C LEU A 108 -13.08 -30.67 7.18
N THR A 109 -13.04 -30.88 5.86
CA THR A 109 -13.99 -31.77 5.17
C THR A 109 -13.84 -33.23 5.58
N GLU A 110 -12.62 -33.66 5.87
CA GLU A 110 -12.33 -35.01 6.36
C GLU A 110 -12.68 -35.14 7.85
N THR A 111 -12.58 -34.05 8.63
CA THR A 111 -12.89 -34.07 10.08
C THR A 111 -14.39 -33.95 10.38
N PHE A 112 -15.12 -33.06 9.68
CA PHE A 112 -16.51 -32.72 9.98
C PHE A 112 -17.52 -33.39 9.06
N HIS A 113 -17.07 -34.03 7.97
CA HIS A 113 -17.92 -34.70 6.99
C HIS A 113 -19.18 -33.89 6.63
N PRO A 114 -19.04 -32.64 6.12
CA PRO A 114 -20.17 -31.71 5.98
C PRO A 114 -21.28 -32.19 5.04
N PHE A 115 -20.99 -33.19 4.21
CA PHE A 115 -21.92 -33.79 3.25
C PHE A 115 -22.77 -34.93 3.85
N PHE A 116 -22.45 -35.42 5.06
CA PHE A 116 -23.34 -36.26 5.86
C PHE A 116 -24.37 -35.35 6.56
N PRO A 117 -25.64 -35.78 6.77
CA PRO A 117 -26.69 -34.91 7.29
C PRO A 117 -26.24 -34.10 8.51
N PHE A 118 -26.35 -32.77 8.37
CA PHE A 118 -26.01 -31.74 9.37
C PHE A 118 -24.53 -31.54 9.73
N GLY A 119 -23.57 -32.23 9.09
CA GLY A 119 -22.13 -32.04 9.37
C GLY A 119 -21.63 -30.62 9.07
N TRP A 120 -22.28 -29.88 8.17
CA TRP A 120 -21.96 -28.48 7.89
C TRP A 120 -22.20 -27.54 9.09
N ILE A 121 -23.05 -27.92 10.04
CA ILE A 121 -23.29 -27.14 11.27
C ILE A 121 -22.02 -27.11 12.12
N ASP A 122 -21.16 -28.12 12.02
CA ASP A 122 -19.87 -28.19 12.72
C ASP A 122 -18.80 -27.27 12.11
N TYR A 123 -19.12 -26.52 11.05
CA TYR A 123 -18.29 -25.37 10.69
C TYR A 123 -18.59 -24.15 11.55
N LEU A 124 -19.77 -24.07 12.20
CA LEU A 124 -20.13 -22.93 13.04
C LEU A 124 -19.34 -22.97 14.34
N LEU A 125 -18.47 -21.97 14.54
CA LEU A 125 -17.61 -21.87 15.72
C LEU A 125 -18.35 -22.12 17.06
N PRO A 126 -19.54 -21.55 17.32
CA PRO A 126 -20.26 -21.80 18.57
C PRO A 126 -20.65 -23.26 18.76
N VAL A 127 -21.00 -23.96 17.68
CA VAL A 127 -21.42 -25.37 17.75
C VAL A 127 -20.23 -26.26 18.09
N VAL A 128 -19.09 -26.04 17.44
CA VAL A 128 -17.87 -26.81 17.73
C VAL A 128 -17.39 -26.56 19.16
N ILE A 129 -17.43 -25.31 19.64
CA ILE A 129 -17.11 -25.00 21.05
C ILE A 129 -17.99 -25.81 22.00
N VAL A 130 -19.30 -25.80 21.78
CA VAL A 130 -20.24 -26.54 22.63
C VAL A 130 -19.97 -28.04 22.56
N LYS A 131 -19.75 -28.61 21.37
CA LYS A 131 -19.46 -30.04 21.21
C LYS A 131 -18.13 -30.46 21.82
N THR A 132 -17.10 -29.62 21.72
CA THR A 132 -15.80 -29.83 22.36
C THR A 132 -15.93 -29.79 23.89
N VAL A 133 -16.64 -28.81 24.44
CA VAL A 133 -16.77 -28.64 25.90
C VAL A 133 -17.70 -29.68 26.52
N ALA A 134 -18.83 -29.98 25.89
CA ALA A 134 -19.85 -30.87 26.43
C ALA A 134 -19.52 -32.36 26.22
N TYR A 135 -18.93 -32.71 25.07
CA TYR A 135 -18.74 -34.11 24.66
C TYR A 135 -17.28 -34.49 24.39
N GLY A 136 -16.34 -33.54 24.44
CA GLY A 136 -14.93 -33.82 24.12
C GLY A 136 -14.71 -34.26 22.68
N GLN A 137 -15.65 -33.96 21.77
CA GLN A 137 -15.72 -34.56 20.44
C GLN A 137 -14.59 -34.11 19.49
N TYR A 138 -14.06 -32.89 19.67
CA TYR A 138 -13.01 -32.32 18.82
C TYR A 138 -11.83 -31.83 19.64
N SER A 139 -10.63 -31.93 19.07
CA SER A 139 -9.40 -31.49 19.70
C SER A 139 -9.21 -29.96 19.60
N ALA A 140 -8.31 -29.41 20.42
CA ALA A 140 -7.89 -28.02 20.29
C ALA A 140 -7.25 -27.71 18.92
N PHE A 141 -6.65 -28.72 18.28
CA PHE A 141 -6.08 -28.60 16.94
C PHE A 141 -7.17 -28.39 15.89
N ASP A 142 -8.25 -29.17 15.93
CA ASP A 142 -9.39 -29.04 14.99
C ASP A 142 -10.03 -27.64 15.10
N MET A 143 -10.22 -27.17 16.34
CA MET A 143 -10.69 -25.82 16.65
C MET A 143 -9.78 -24.75 16.06
N THR A 144 -8.46 -24.92 16.18
CA THR A 144 -7.47 -24.00 15.64
C THR A 144 -7.52 -23.98 14.11
N CYS A 145 -7.66 -25.13 13.46
CA CYS A 145 -7.81 -25.24 12.02
C CYS A 145 -9.08 -24.53 11.51
N LEU A 146 -10.20 -24.64 12.23
CA LEU A 146 -11.43 -23.93 11.89
C LEU A 146 -11.27 -22.41 12.02
N ILE A 147 -10.63 -21.92 13.09
CA ILE A 147 -10.32 -20.50 13.25
C ILE A 147 -9.41 -20.01 12.11
N CYS A 148 -8.36 -20.78 11.79
CA CYS A 148 -7.45 -20.47 10.68
C CYS A 148 -8.18 -20.42 9.34
N PHE A 149 -9.16 -21.30 9.10
CA PHE A 149 -9.98 -21.26 7.88
C PHE A 149 -10.77 -19.95 7.77
N TYR A 150 -11.42 -19.49 8.85
CA TYR A 150 -12.12 -18.21 8.87
C TYR A 150 -11.19 -17.01 8.69
N VAL A 151 -10.03 -17.02 9.34
CA VAL A 151 -9.00 -15.99 9.15
C VAL A 151 -8.48 -16.00 7.70
N ALA A 152 -8.29 -17.17 7.09
CA ALA A 152 -7.84 -17.29 5.71
C ALA A 152 -8.88 -16.76 4.71
N ILE A 153 -10.16 -17.08 4.88
CA ILE A 153 -11.25 -16.55 4.03
C ILE A 153 -11.35 -15.02 4.16
N SER A 154 -11.38 -14.50 5.38
CA SER A 154 -11.47 -13.04 5.59
C SER A 154 -10.25 -12.30 5.01
N SER A 155 -9.05 -12.86 5.20
CA SER A 155 -7.81 -12.35 4.61
C SER A 155 -7.83 -12.39 3.08
N LEU A 156 -8.37 -13.46 2.48
CA LEU A 156 -8.54 -13.58 1.04
C LEU A 156 -9.49 -12.49 0.51
N CYS A 157 -10.68 -12.35 1.09
CA CYS A 157 -11.66 -11.35 0.69
C CYS A 157 -11.09 -9.92 0.79
N ALA A 158 -10.43 -9.60 1.91
CA ALA A 158 -9.82 -8.29 2.11
C ALA A 158 -8.68 -8.04 1.10
N SER A 159 -7.79 -9.02 0.89
CA SER A 159 -6.66 -8.89 -0.02
C SER A 159 -7.11 -8.72 -1.47
N VAL A 160 -8.10 -9.50 -1.93
CA VAL A 160 -8.70 -9.35 -3.26
C VAL A 160 -9.33 -7.97 -3.43
N SER A 161 -10.11 -7.52 -2.45
CA SER A 161 -10.77 -6.20 -2.49
C SER A 161 -9.75 -5.07 -2.61
N PHE A 162 -8.71 -5.07 -1.77
CA PHE A 162 -7.66 -4.06 -1.83
C PHE A 162 -6.81 -4.17 -3.09
N PHE A 163 -6.55 -5.38 -3.60
CA PHE A 163 -5.81 -5.58 -4.83
C PHE A 163 -6.55 -4.98 -6.02
N ILE A 164 -7.85 -5.28 -6.15
CA ILE A 164 -8.71 -4.69 -7.18
C ILE A 164 -8.71 -3.16 -7.06
N ALA A 165 -8.93 -2.62 -5.86
CA ALA A 165 -8.94 -1.17 -5.63
C ALA A 165 -7.62 -0.50 -6.05
N GLN A 166 -6.48 -1.08 -5.66
CA GLN A 166 -5.16 -0.55 -6.04
C GLN A 166 -4.92 -0.61 -7.55
N TRP A 167 -5.31 -1.70 -8.22
CA TRP A 167 -5.22 -1.78 -9.68
C TRP A 167 -6.12 -0.75 -10.36
N LEU A 168 -7.34 -0.54 -9.86
CA LEU A 168 -8.21 0.53 -10.36
C LEU A 168 -7.55 1.91 -10.19
N PHE A 169 -6.91 2.18 -9.05
CA PHE A 169 -6.16 3.42 -8.84
C PHE A 169 -4.96 3.59 -9.79
N VAL A 170 -4.19 2.52 -10.03
CA VAL A 170 -3.09 2.52 -11.00
C VAL A 170 -3.60 2.77 -12.41
N LEU A 171 -4.65 2.06 -12.83
CA LEU A 171 -5.19 2.12 -14.19
C LEU A 171 -5.92 3.44 -14.46
N THR A 172 -6.68 3.97 -13.50
CA THR A 172 -7.38 5.26 -13.62
C THR A 172 -6.46 6.45 -13.38
N GLY A 173 -5.31 6.22 -12.73
CA GLY A 173 -4.40 7.28 -12.32
C GLY A 173 -4.96 8.17 -11.22
N ARG A 174 -5.77 7.62 -10.32
CA ARG A 174 -6.35 8.33 -9.17
C ARG A 174 -5.76 7.80 -7.87
N SER A 175 -5.79 8.58 -6.80
CA SER A 175 -5.48 8.09 -5.44
C SER A 175 -6.77 7.91 -4.62
N MET A 176 -6.71 7.14 -3.53
CA MET A 176 -7.84 6.93 -2.63
C MET A 176 -8.43 8.25 -2.09
N LEU A 177 -7.59 9.24 -1.83
CA LEU A 177 -8.02 10.51 -1.24
C LEU A 177 -8.67 11.48 -2.24
N GLY A 178 -8.77 11.12 -3.53
CA GLY A 178 -9.43 11.96 -4.56
C GLY A 178 -8.69 13.26 -4.94
N TYR A 179 -7.68 13.68 -4.16
CA TYR A 179 -6.90 14.91 -4.39
C TYR A 179 -5.77 14.76 -5.43
N PHE A 180 -5.68 13.63 -6.13
CA PHE A 180 -4.58 13.32 -7.04
C PHE A 180 -5.12 12.77 -8.36
N GLN A 181 -4.71 13.40 -9.45
CA GLN A 181 -4.81 12.84 -10.80
C GLN A 181 -3.40 12.63 -11.35
N MET A 182 -3.16 11.56 -12.13
CA MET A 182 -1.84 11.31 -12.74
C MET A 182 -1.39 12.42 -13.70
N THR A 183 -2.31 13.27 -14.15
CA THR A 183 -2.01 14.54 -14.85
C THR A 183 -1.13 15.47 -13.99
N ASP A 184 -1.26 15.42 -12.66
CA ASP A 184 -0.42 16.15 -11.72
C ASP A 184 0.99 15.55 -11.58
N VAL A 185 1.34 14.45 -12.26
CA VAL A 185 2.72 13.89 -12.27
C VAL A 185 3.39 14.09 -13.62
N PHE A 186 2.61 14.05 -14.70
CA PHE A 186 3.08 14.24 -16.06
C PHE A 186 2.77 15.66 -16.51
N PHE A 187 3.72 16.58 -16.30
CA PHE A 187 3.67 17.95 -16.82
C PHE A 187 3.18 17.98 -18.28
N GLY A 188 1.99 18.54 -18.51
CA GLY A 188 1.50 18.85 -19.86
C GLY A 188 0.95 17.68 -20.67
N LYS A 189 0.68 16.50 -20.09
CA LYS A 189 -0.11 15.44 -20.75
C LYS A 189 -1.44 15.24 -20.05
N GLU A 190 -2.51 15.74 -20.67
CA GLU A 190 -3.89 15.60 -20.18
C GLU A 190 -4.32 14.12 -20.11
N HIS A 191 -3.73 13.25 -20.94
CA HIS A 191 -4.10 11.84 -21.04
C HIS A 191 -2.88 10.88 -21.12
N PRO A 192 -2.24 10.53 -19.98
CA PRO A 192 -1.19 9.51 -19.97
C PRO A 192 -1.77 8.13 -20.34
N THR A 193 -1.01 7.35 -21.12
CA THR A 193 -1.41 5.99 -21.52
C THR A 193 -1.43 5.04 -20.31
N ILE A 194 -2.18 3.94 -20.40
CA ILE A 194 -2.23 2.92 -19.33
C ILE A 194 -0.82 2.42 -18.99
N ARG A 195 0.01 2.20 -20.02
CA ARG A 195 1.40 1.79 -19.84
C ARG A 195 2.20 2.79 -19.01
N GLN A 196 2.10 4.08 -19.31
CA GLN A 196 2.78 5.13 -18.55
C GLN A 196 2.32 5.15 -17.08
N ARG A 197 1.03 4.91 -16.82
CA ARG A 197 0.50 4.87 -15.45
C ARG A 197 1.08 3.71 -14.66
N ILE A 198 1.17 2.53 -15.28
CA ILE A 198 1.77 1.34 -14.68
C ILE A 198 3.28 1.55 -14.46
N GLU A 199 4.00 2.08 -15.45
CA GLU A 199 5.45 2.31 -15.38
C GLU A 199 5.85 3.32 -14.30
N VAL A 200 4.98 4.28 -13.93
CA VAL A 200 5.23 5.17 -12.79
C VAL A 200 5.28 4.42 -11.47
N VAL A 201 4.50 3.35 -11.32
CA VAL A 201 4.46 2.56 -10.09
C VAL A 201 5.52 1.45 -10.12
N PHE A 202 5.59 0.72 -11.22
CA PHE A 202 6.39 -0.51 -11.34
C PHE A 202 7.67 -0.35 -12.16
N GLY A 203 7.98 0.84 -12.68
CA GLY A 203 9.14 1.09 -13.54
C GLY A 203 9.01 0.53 -14.96
N PRO A 204 10.06 0.67 -15.80
CA PRO A 204 10.02 0.28 -17.22
C PRO A 204 9.84 -1.23 -17.44
N TYR A 205 10.35 -2.07 -16.52
CA TYR A 205 10.16 -3.52 -16.54
C TYR A 205 9.00 -3.94 -15.63
N TRP A 206 7.84 -3.32 -15.83
CA TRP A 206 6.75 -3.36 -14.86
C TRP A 206 6.27 -4.79 -14.53
N LEU A 207 6.17 -5.66 -15.53
CA LEU A 207 5.68 -7.02 -15.35
C LEU A 207 6.60 -7.85 -14.46
N LEU A 208 7.92 -7.76 -14.71
CA LEU A 208 8.92 -8.44 -13.90
C LEU A 208 8.91 -7.89 -12.47
N ASN A 209 8.84 -6.57 -12.30
CA ASN A 209 8.79 -5.92 -11.00
C ASN A 209 7.48 -6.19 -10.22
N PHE A 210 6.41 -6.56 -10.91
CA PHE A 210 5.16 -6.98 -10.31
C PHE A 210 5.25 -8.41 -9.75
N ILE A 211 5.84 -9.34 -10.48
CA ILE A 211 5.98 -10.74 -10.03
C ILE A 211 7.08 -10.85 -8.96
N ILE A 212 8.24 -10.24 -9.24
CA ILE A 212 9.42 -10.27 -8.37
C ILE A 212 9.83 -8.82 -8.11
N PRO A 213 9.65 -8.28 -6.90
CA PRO A 213 10.10 -6.94 -6.59
C PRO A 213 11.63 -6.94 -6.61
N MET A 214 12.24 -6.40 -7.67
CA MET A 214 13.68 -6.33 -7.85
C MET A 214 14.21 -4.95 -7.42
N PRO A 215 14.51 -4.70 -6.14
CA PRO A 215 14.88 -3.37 -5.64
C PRO A 215 16.17 -2.83 -6.25
N TYR A 216 17.07 -3.71 -6.71
CA TYR A 216 18.37 -3.31 -7.26
C TYR A 216 18.27 -2.83 -8.71
N PHE A 217 17.45 -3.49 -9.54
CA PHE A 217 17.27 -3.17 -10.96
C PHE A 217 16.26 -2.06 -11.21
N ASN A 218 15.27 -1.94 -10.33
CA ASN A 218 14.31 -0.85 -10.37
C ASN A 218 14.36 -0.10 -9.04
N GLN A 219 15.06 1.04 -9.06
CA GLN A 219 15.26 1.96 -7.95
C GLN A 219 14.25 3.12 -8.05
N PRO A 220 12.98 2.91 -7.66
CA PRO A 220 11.94 3.93 -7.73
C PRO A 220 12.22 5.05 -6.75
N ASP A 221 13.14 4.89 -5.79
CA ASP A 221 13.67 5.97 -4.98
C ASP A 221 14.50 6.95 -5.84
N LYS A 222 15.27 6.47 -6.82
CA LYS A 222 15.91 7.35 -7.81
C LYS A 222 14.87 8.02 -8.71
N THR A 223 13.88 7.27 -9.19
CA THR A 223 12.78 7.83 -9.98
C THR A 223 11.95 8.82 -9.17
N TYR A 224 11.69 8.54 -7.89
CA TYR A 224 11.02 9.42 -6.94
C TYR A 224 11.82 10.71 -6.76
N ASN A 225 13.12 10.59 -6.48
CA ASN A 225 14.00 11.75 -6.33
C ASN A 225 14.03 12.57 -7.63
N GLN A 226 14.04 11.92 -8.78
CA GLN A 226 14.01 12.58 -10.10
C GLN A 226 12.67 13.25 -10.37
N VAL A 227 11.54 12.61 -10.04
CA VAL A 227 10.19 13.18 -10.19
C VAL A 227 10.04 14.39 -9.27
N VAL A 228 10.44 14.26 -8.01
CA VAL A 228 10.48 15.38 -7.05
C VAL A 228 11.41 16.48 -7.56
N TYR A 229 12.62 16.14 -8.01
CA TYR A 229 13.57 17.11 -8.59
C TYR A 229 12.98 17.83 -9.81
N ASN A 230 12.35 17.11 -10.73
CA ASN A 230 11.71 17.70 -11.90
C ASN A 230 10.51 18.58 -11.48
N PHE A 231 9.84 18.25 -10.37
CA PHE A 231 8.77 19.07 -9.81
C PHE A 231 9.25 20.39 -9.22
N PHE A 232 10.42 20.42 -8.59
CA PHE A 232 10.88 21.55 -7.80
C PHE A 232 12.06 22.33 -8.38
N ILE A 233 12.98 21.68 -9.08
CA ILE A 233 14.28 22.28 -9.45
C ILE A 233 14.38 22.53 -10.95
N LYS A 234 13.94 21.58 -11.80
CA LYS A 234 14.13 21.71 -13.27
C LYS A 234 13.18 22.70 -13.95
N ASN A 235 12.07 23.05 -13.28
CA ASN A 235 11.05 23.96 -13.82
C ASN A 235 11.02 25.32 -13.08
N ILE A 236 12.18 25.70 -12.50
CA ILE A 236 12.57 27.07 -12.12
C ILE A 236 13.48 27.57 -13.24
#